data_AF-A0A519QDZ1-F1
#
_entry.id   AF-A0A519QDZ1-F1
#
_cell.length_a   1.000
_cell.length_b   1.000
_cell.length_c   1.000
_cell.angle_alpha   90.00
_cell.angle_beta   90.00
_cell.angle_gamma   90.00
#
_symmetry.space_group_name_H-M   'P 1'
#
loop_
_entity.id
_entity.type
_entity.pdbx_description
1 polymer ?
#
loop_
_entity_poly.entity_id
_entity_poly.type
_entity_poly.pdbx_seq_one_letter_code
_entity_poly.pdbx_strand_id
1 'polypeptide(L)' 'IYMRPIGDYVDLARPVSGYTLMEAARRRGETAIGYRRRRDEDGADARNMGGVVVNPPKSEVLEFLPEDRLIVLAED' A
#
# COMPACT_ATOMS: atom_id res chain seq x y z
N ILE A 1 14.52 -1.11 0.62
CA ILE A 1 13.05 -1.34 0.60
C ILE A 1 12.51 -0.97 1.97
N TYR A 2 11.53 -0.07 2.02
CA TYR A 2 10.97 0.48 3.25
C TYR A 2 9.45 0.24 3.30
N MET A 3 8.93 -0.02 4.50
CA MET A 3 7.49 -0.10 4.76
C MET A 3 7.07 1.14 5.53
N ARG A 4 6.25 1.98 4.93
CA ARG A 4 5.76 3.21 5.54
C ARG A 4 4.23 3.20 5.67
N PRO A 5 3.67 3.90 6.66
CA PRO A 5 2.22 3.98 6.80
C PRO A 5 1.61 4.60 5.54
N ILE A 6 0.54 4.01 5.02
CA ILE A 6 -0.07 4.50 3.78
C ILE A 6 -0.71 5.89 3.96
N GLY A 7 -1.16 6.21 5.17
CA GLY A 7 -1.70 7.52 5.55
C GLY A 7 -0.70 8.68 5.43
N ASP A 8 0.60 8.39 5.33
CA ASP A 8 1.61 9.41 5.03
C ASP A 8 1.54 9.86 3.56
N TYR A 9 1.15 8.96 2.65
CA TYR A 9 1.18 9.20 1.20
C TYR A 9 -0.16 9.68 0.66
N VAL A 10 -1.25 9.15 1.20
CA VAL A 10 -2.59 9.33 0.66
C VAL A 10 -3.60 9.53 1.78
N ASP A 11 -4.71 10.17 1.42
CA ASP A 11 -5.83 10.36 2.33
C ASP A 11 -6.69 9.10 2.38
N LEU A 12 -6.85 8.55 3.57
CA LEU A 12 -7.59 7.31 3.84
C LEU A 12 -9.11 7.52 3.91
N ALA A 13 -9.56 8.78 3.96
CA ALA A 13 -10.99 9.10 3.93
C ALA A 13 -11.61 8.94 2.54
N ARG A 14 -10.80 8.68 1.51
CA ARG A 14 -11.26 8.50 0.13
C ARG A 14 -10.64 7.26 -0.51
N PRO A 15 -11.37 6.59 -1.42
CA PRO A 15 -10.82 5.51 -2.19
C PRO A 15 -9.70 6.04 -3.10
N VAL A 16 -8.55 5.38 -3.07
CA VAL A 16 -7.36 5.82 -3.83
C VAL A 16 -6.90 4.72 -4.78
N SER A 17 -6.44 5.16 -5.94
CA SER A 17 -5.95 4.25 -6.97
C SER A 17 -4.50 3.85 -6.73
N GLY A 18 -4.11 2.69 -7.26
CA GLY A 18 -2.69 2.32 -7.34
C GLY A 18 -1.83 3.39 -8.03
N TYR A 19 -2.38 4.09 -9.03
CA TYR A 19 -1.71 5.23 -9.66
C TYR A 19 -1.45 6.38 -8.68
N THR A 20 -2.44 6.76 -7.87
CA THR A 20 -2.28 7.82 -6.85
C THR A 20 -1.21 7.46 -5.83
N LEU A 21 -1.12 6.20 -5.41
CA LEU A 21 -0.06 5.73 -4.52
C LEU A 21 1.34 5.83 -5.14
N MET A 22 1.47 5.40 -6.40
CA MET A 22 2.73 5.48 -7.14
C MET A 22 3.16 6.93 -7.32
N GLU A 23 2.24 7.82 -7.69
CA GLU A 23 2.50 9.26 -7.81
C GLU A 23 2.89 9.90 -6.47
N ALA A 24 2.21 9.55 -5.38
CA ALA A 24 2.53 10.06 -4.05
C ALA A 24 3.93 9.63 -3.58
N ALA A 25 4.29 8.37 -3.80
CA ALA A 25 5.65 7.88 -3.53
C ALA A 25 6.68 8.58 -4.41
N ARG A 26 6.39 8.73 -5.71
CA ARG A 26 7.29 9.35 -6.67
C ARG A 26 7.57 10.82 -6.36
N ARG A 27 6.60 11.57 -5.83
CA ARG A 27 6.79 12.95 -5.33
C ARG A 27 7.80 13.04 -4.18
N ARG A 28 7.98 11.95 -3.41
CA ARG A 28 8.95 11.85 -2.32
C ARG A 28 10.31 11.26 -2.77
N GLY A 29 10.49 10.98 -4.06
CA GLY A 29 11.68 10.31 -4.58
C GLY A 29 11.70 8.80 -4.30
N GLU A 30 10.54 8.21 -3.99
CA GLU A 30 10.40 6.80 -3.66
C GLU A 30 9.55 6.10 -4.74
N THR A 31 9.74 4.79 -4.94
CA THR A 31 8.96 3.98 -5.88
C THR A 31 8.05 3.02 -5.12
N ALA A 32 6.73 3.20 -5.19
CA ALA A 32 5.78 2.25 -4.62
C ALA A 32 5.77 0.94 -5.43
N ILE A 33 6.09 -0.18 -4.78
CA ILE A 33 6.14 -1.51 -5.41
C ILE A 33 4.95 -2.38 -5.00
N GLY A 34 4.27 -2.04 -3.92
CA GLY A 34 3.13 -2.79 -3.40
C GLY A 34 2.63 -2.19 -2.09
N TYR A 35 1.63 -2.83 -1.51
CA TYR A 35 1.10 -2.45 -0.21
C TYR A 35 0.82 -3.71 0.61
N ARG A 36 0.74 -3.56 1.92
CA ARG A 36 0.29 -4.59 2.84
C ARG A 36 -1.02 -4.16 3.44
N ARG A 37 -2.06 -4.96 3.25
CA ARG A 37 -3.33 -4.82 3.93
C ARG A 37 -3.39 -5.68 5.18
N ARG A 38 -3.80 -5.10 6.31
CA ARG A 38 -4.21 -5.88 7.48
C ARG A 38 -5.73 -5.86 7.53
N ARG A 39 -6.38 -6.93 7.05
CA ARG A 39 -7.79 -7.16 7.36
C ARG A 39 -7.89 -8.17 8.49
N ASP A 40 -8.70 -7.87 9.50
CA ASP A 40 -8.98 -8.78 10.61
C ASP A 40 -9.55 -10.14 10.16
N GLU A 41 -10.15 -10.21 8.96
CA GLU A 41 -10.66 -11.46 8.36
C GLU A 41 -9.55 -12.44 7.92
N ASP A 42 -8.29 -12.01 7.79
CA ASP A 42 -7.14 -12.88 7.46
C ASP A 42 -6.62 -13.69 8.67
N GLY A 43 -7.35 -13.71 9.80
CA GLY A 43 -7.04 -14.55 10.97
C GLY A 43 -7.22 -16.06 10.75
N ALA A 44 -7.75 -16.50 9.60
CA ALA A 44 -8.11 -17.90 9.35
C ALA A 44 -7.19 -18.67 8.38
N ASP A 45 -6.34 -18.01 7.59
CA ASP A 45 -5.51 -18.71 6.60
C ASP A 45 -4.02 -18.59 6.92
N ALA A 46 -3.52 -19.60 7.64
CA ALA A 46 -2.09 -19.82 7.93
C ALA A 46 -1.20 -19.95 6.67
N ARG A 47 -1.77 -19.82 5.47
CA ARG A 47 -1.09 -19.88 4.16
C ARG A 47 -1.05 -18.54 3.41
N ASN A 48 -1.79 -17.53 3.86
CA ASN A 48 -1.78 -16.21 3.23
C ASN A 48 -0.79 -15.30 3.96
N MET A 49 0.26 -14.89 3.23
CA MET A 49 1.34 -14.03 3.69
C MET A 49 0.82 -12.62 4.08
N GLY A 50 0.13 -12.48 5.21
CA GLY A 50 -0.18 -11.22 5.90
C GLY A 50 -0.72 -10.09 5.01
N GLY A 51 -1.55 -10.40 4.00
CA GLY A 51 -2.18 -9.44 3.11
C GLY A 51 -1.23 -8.57 2.27
N VAL A 52 -0.01 -9.03 2.00
CA VAL A 52 0.95 -8.30 1.14
C VAL A 52 0.59 -8.48 -0.33
N VAL A 53 0.30 -7.38 -1.02
CA VAL A 53 0.05 -7.34 -2.46
C VAL A 53 1.18 -6.57 -3.14
N VAL A 54 1.90 -7.25 -4.02
CA VAL A 54 2.99 -6.66 -4.83
C VAL A 54 2.49 -6.46 -6.25
N ASN A 55 2.81 -5.31 -6.85
CA ASN A 55 2.33 -4.89 -8.18
C ASN A 55 0.80 -4.90 -8.35
N PRO A 56 0.06 -4.11 -7.55
CA PRO A 56 -1.38 -3.98 -7.74
C PRO A 56 -1.69 -3.33 -9.11
N PRO A 57 -2.83 -3.67 -9.73
CA PRO A 57 -3.23 -3.06 -10.98
C PRO A 57 -3.49 -1.56 -10.79
N LYS A 58 -2.96 -0.73 -11.69
CA LYS A 58 -3.00 0.75 -11.56
C LYS A 58 -4.42 1.33 -11.54
N SER A 59 -5.36 0.63 -12.16
CA SER A 59 -6.79 1.01 -12.22
C SER A 59 -7.58 0.54 -11.00
N GLU A 60 -6.99 -0.26 -10.12
CA GLU A 60 -7.67 -0.71 -8.91
C GLU A 60 -7.75 0.46 -7.93
N VAL A 61 -8.97 0.80 -7.55
CA VAL A 61 -9.25 1.78 -6.51
C VAL A 61 -9.57 1.02 -5.25
N LEU A 62 -8.80 1.30 -4.20
CA LEU A 62 -8.88 0.60 -2.93
C LEU A 62 -9.06 1.60 -1.81
N GLU A 63 -9.92 1.23 -0.87
CA GLU A 63 -9.98 1.89 0.42
C GLU A 63 -8.88 1.28 1.29
N PHE A 64 -8.03 2.15 1.82
CA PHE A 64 -6.95 1.77 2.71
C PHE A 64 -7.26 2.18 4.13
N LEU A 65 -6.86 1.33 5.06
CA LEU A 65 -6.99 1.57 6.48
C LEU A 65 -5.66 2.14 7.04
N PRO A 66 -5.70 2.84 8.19
CA PRO A 66 -4.50 3.37 8.83
C PRO A 66 -3.49 2.29 9.25
N GLU A 67 -3.94 1.04 9.34
CA GLU A 67 -3.12 -0.14 9.66
C GLU A 67 -2.34 -0.67 8.45
N ASP A 68 -2.75 -0.27 7.25
CA ASP A 68 -2.13 -0.66 6.01
C ASP A 68 -0.79 0.06 5.82
N ARG A 69 0.10 -0.59 5.09
CA ARG A 69 1.45 -0.05 4.84
C ARG A 69 1.75 -0.06 3.37
N LEU A 70 2.35 1.02 2.88
CA LEU A 70 2.89 1.10 1.53
C LEU A 70 4.33 0.58 1.54
N ILE A 71 4.63 -0.33 0.62
CA ILE A 71 5.97 -0.84 0.39
C ILE A 71 6.59 0.04 -0.70
N VAL A 72 7.59 0.81 -0.31
CA VAL A 72 8.31 1.73 -1.19
C VAL A 72 9.77 1.34 -1.29
N LEU A 73 10.34 1.49 -2.48
CA LEU A 73 11.78 1.45 -2.70
C LEU A 73 12.27 2.90 -2.72
N ALA A 74 13.00 3.31 -1.70
CA ALA A 74 13.76 4.55 -1.73
C ALA A 74 15.17 4.22 -2.25
N GLU A 75 15.68 5.05 -3.15
CA GLU A 75 17.08 5.07 -3.56
C GLU A 75 17.83 5.88 -2.49
N ASP A 76 18.59 5.19 -1.63
CA ASP A 76 19.73 5.78 -0.93
C ASP A 76 20.99 5.23 -1.61
#